data_AF-K7G8M5-F1
#
_entry.id   AF-K7G8M5-F1
#
_cell.length_a   1.000
_cell.length_b   1.000
_cell.length_c   1.000
_cell.angle_alpha   90.00
_cell.angle_beta   90.00
_cell.angle_gamma   90.00
#
_symmetry.space_group_name_H-M   'P 1'
#
loop_
_entity.id
_entity.type
_entity.pdbx_description
1 polymer ?
#
loop_
_entity_poly.entity_id
_entity_poly.type
_entity_poly.pdbx_seq_one_letter_code
_entity_poly.pdbx_strand_id
1 'polypeptide(L)'
;MAPSTVFMEHNLLTPKEKNKLRKPVVEKMRRDRINSSIEQLKLLLEKEFQRHQPHSKLEKADILEMTVKHLRSLQRAQMTAALSTDPTVLGKYRAGFSECMNEVTRFLSTCEGVNTEVRTRLLGHLASCMTQINAMNYPVQPPLPPAGAPHASHAGGQPAGAHVRRAAGGPPPPW
;
A
#
# COMPACT_ATOMS: atom_id res chain seq x y z
N MET A 1 6.83 68.73 31.39
CA MET A 1 6.33 67.49 30.77
C MET A 1 6.84 66.31 31.58
N ALA A 2 5.95 65.62 32.32
CA ALA A 2 6.31 64.39 33.01
C ALA A 2 6.25 63.22 32.02
N PRO A 3 7.26 62.33 31.97
CA PRO A 3 7.24 61.20 31.05
C PRO A 3 6.17 60.19 31.46
N SER A 4 5.46 59.67 30.45
CA SER A 4 4.30 58.80 30.56
C SER A 4 4.56 57.54 31.41
N THR A 5 3.74 57.37 32.44
CA THR A 5 3.72 56.27 33.42
C THR A 5 3.50 54.87 32.82
N VAL A 6 3.16 54.77 31.53
CA VAL A 6 2.86 53.52 30.83
C VAL A 6 4.13 52.74 30.45
N PHE A 7 5.30 53.39 30.34
CA PHE A 7 6.53 52.72 29.88
C PHE A 7 7.33 52.01 31.00
N MET A 8 6.99 52.26 32.28
CA MET A 8 7.70 51.66 33.43
C MET A 8 7.09 50.35 33.95
N GLU A 9 5.83 50.03 33.62
CA GLU A 9 5.19 48.79 34.13
C GLU A 9 5.77 47.51 33.52
N HIS A 10 6.31 47.57 32.31
CA HIS A 10 6.80 46.38 31.62
C HIS A 10 8.16 45.87 32.15
N ASN A 11 8.83 46.64 33.00
CA ASN A 11 10.13 46.27 33.58
C ASN A 11 10.08 45.79 35.03
N LEU A 12 8.89 45.80 35.67
CA LEU A 12 8.71 45.38 37.07
C LEU A 12 8.30 43.90 37.22
N LEU A 13 8.31 43.12 36.14
CA LEU A 13 8.01 41.68 36.20
C LEU A 13 9.30 40.92 36.52
N THR A 14 9.28 40.14 37.60
CA THR A 14 10.39 39.27 37.99
C THR A 14 10.68 38.27 36.85
N PRO A 15 11.92 37.76 36.72
CA PRO A 15 12.25 36.76 35.69
C PRO A 15 11.33 35.52 35.71
N LYS A 16 10.79 35.17 36.89
CA LYS A 16 9.80 34.09 37.05
C LYS A 16 8.44 34.45 36.42
N GLU A 17 8.00 35.70 36.51
CA GLU A 17 6.76 36.18 35.89
C GLU A 17 6.91 36.35 34.37
N LYS A 18 8.07 36.87 33.91
CA LYS A 18 8.42 36.89 32.47
C LYS A 18 8.46 35.48 31.88
N ASN A 19 8.97 34.48 32.62
CA ASN A 19 8.95 33.09 32.18
C ASN A 19 7.53 32.48 32.18
N LYS A 20 6.70 32.81 33.18
CA LYS A 20 5.28 32.42 33.24
C LYS A 20 4.46 32.97 32.07
N LEU A 21 4.83 34.14 31.54
CA LEU A 21 4.19 34.75 30.36
C LEU A 21 4.78 34.29 29.02
N ARG A 22 6.07 33.91 28.96
CA ARG A 22 6.68 33.36 27.74
C ARG A 22 6.21 31.95 27.41
N LYS A 23 6.05 31.08 28.41
CA LYS A 23 5.58 29.70 28.23
C LYS A 23 4.23 29.60 27.49
N PRO A 24 3.18 30.38 27.82
CA PRO A 24 1.91 30.32 27.09
C PRO A 24 2.03 30.86 25.65
N VAL A 25 2.91 31.83 25.39
CA VAL A 25 3.16 32.33 24.02
C VAL A 25 3.83 31.26 23.16
N VAL A 26 4.87 30.60 23.66
CA VAL A 26 5.56 29.51 22.94
C VAL A 26 4.61 28.34 22.68
N GLU A 27 3.80 27.95 23.67
CA GLU A 27 2.81 26.88 23.48
C GLU A 27 1.72 27.27 22.47
N LYS A 28 1.27 28.53 22.46
CA LYS A 28 0.37 29.03 21.41
C LYS A 28 1.01 28.90 20.02
N MET A 29 2.24 29.37 19.84
CA MET A 29 2.96 29.23 18.56
C MET A 29 3.12 27.76 18.14
N ARG A 30 3.39 26.86 19.10
CA ARG A 30 3.45 25.42 18.83
C ARG A 30 2.10 24.88 18.35
N ARG A 31 0.99 25.24 19.02
CA ARG A 31 -0.37 24.83 18.63
C ARG A 31 -0.75 25.37 17.26
N ASP A 32 -0.44 26.63 16.98
CA ASP A 32 -0.71 27.25 15.69
C ASP A 32 0.06 26.55 14.56
N ARG A 33 1.33 26.21 14.80
CA ARG A 33 2.13 25.41 13.85
C ARG A 33 1.51 24.04 13.59
N ILE A 34 1.12 23.31 14.65
CA ILE A 34 0.49 22.00 14.53
C ILE A 34 -0.81 22.09 13.73
N ASN A 35 -1.67 23.08 14.04
CA ASN A 35 -2.93 23.27 13.34
C ASN A 35 -2.73 23.60 11.85
N SER A 36 -1.76 24.46 11.54
CA SER A 36 -1.39 24.77 10.16
C SER A 36 -0.93 23.53 9.40
N SER A 37 -0.05 22.71 10.00
CA SER A 37 0.40 21.46 9.36
C SER A 37 -0.74 20.46 9.14
N ILE A 38 -1.71 20.35 10.05
CA ILE A 38 -2.89 19.49 9.87
C ILE A 38 -3.76 19.98 8.71
N GLU A 39 -3.96 21.30 8.57
CA GLU A 39 -4.72 21.86 7.44
C GLU A 39 -3.97 21.67 6.11
N GLN A 40 -2.63 21.80 6.11
CA GLN A 40 -1.82 21.49 4.94
C GLN A 40 -1.94 20.02 4.53
N LEU A 41 -1.93 19.08 5.48
CA LEU A 41 -2.16 17.67 5.21
C LEU A 41 -3.54 17.44 4.59
N LYS A 42 -4.57 18.13 5.10
CA LYS A 42 -5.92 18.09 4.55
C LYS A 42 -5.95 18.42 3.05
N LEU A 43 -5.31 19.52 2.67
CA LEU A 43 -5.26 20.01 1.30
C LEU A 43 -4.42 19.10 0.38
N LEU A 44 -3.24 18.67 0.84
CA LEU A 44 -2.34 17.82 0.04
C LEU A 44 -2.96 16.47 -0.30
N LEU A 45 -3.78 15.92 0.59
CA LEU A 45 -4.38 14.60 0.48
C LEU A 45 -5.89 14.65 0.18
N GLU A 46 -6.42 15.81 -0.21
CA GLU A 46 -7.86 16.03 -0.40
C GLU A 46 -8.51 15.01 -1.33
N LYS A 47 -7.86 14.71 -2.47
CA LYS A 47 -8.33 13.68 -3.41
C LYS A 47 -8.39 12.29 -2.79
N GLU A 48 -7.42 11.95 -1.95
CA GLU A 48 -7.37 10.65 -1.29
C GLU A 48 -8.46 10.55 -0.21
N PHE A 49 -8.72 11.65 0.51
CA PHE A 49 -9.81 11.70 1.48
C PHE A 49 -11.17 11.61 0.79
N GLN A 50 -11.38 12.34 -0.30
CA GLN A 50 -12.63 12.31 -1.05
C GLN A 50 -12.92 10.93 -1.67
N ARG A 51 -11.88 10.18 -2.06
CA ARG A 51 -12.03 8.80 -2.54
C ARG A 51 -12.57 7.85 -1.46
N HIS A 52 -12.21 8.07 -0.20
CA HIS A 52 -12.61 7.22 0.92
C HIS A 52 -13.89 7.71 1.61
N GLN A 53 -14.11 9.03 1.69
CA GLN A 53 -15.24 9.67 2.35
C GLN A 53 -15.66 10.96 1.61
N PRO A 54 -16.38 10.84 0.48
CA PRO A 54 -16.64 11.97 -0.43
C PRO A 54 -17.49 13.12 0.12
N HIS A 55 -18.16 12.96 1.27
CA HIS A 55 -19.10 13.93 1.83
C HIS A 55 -18.98 14.13 3.35
N SER A 56 -17.91 13.63 3.97
CA SER A 56 -17.71 13.77 5.42
C SER A 56 -16.89 15.00 5.74
N LYS A 57 -17.29 15.73 6.78
CA LYS A 57 -16.45 16.74 7.40
C LYS A 57 -15.32 16.01 8.14
N LEU A 58 -14.09 16.13 7.65
CA LEU A 58 -12.93 15.48 8.26
C LEU A 58 -12.61 16.15 9.61
N GLU A 59 -12.60 15.36 10.68
CA GLU A 59 -12.09 15.79 11.97
C GLU A 59 -10.56 15.70 11.99
N LYS A 60 -9.91 16.37 12.96
CA LYS A 60 -8.44 16.35 13.06
C LYS A 60 -7.89 14.94 13.28
N ALA A 61 -8.63 14.09 13.98
CA ALA A 61 -8.27 12.69 14.17
C ALA A 61 -8.32 11.92 12.85
N ASP A 62 -9.40 12.08 12.08
CA ASP A 62 -9.57 11.45 10.77
C ASP A 62 -8.46 11.85 9.80
N ILE A 63 -8.11 13.15 9.73
CA ILE A 63 -7.04 13.64 8.87
C ILE A 63 -5.72 12.91 9.19
N LEU A 64 -5.38 12.79 10.47
CA LEU A 64 -4.15 12.13 10.91
C LEU A 64 -4.18 10.63 10.63
N GLU A 65 -5.27 9.95 10.95
CA GLU A 65 -5.41 8.51 10.73
C GLU A 65 -5.33 8.15 9.24
N MET A 66 -6.09 8.86 8.41
CA MET A 66 -6.11 8.64 6.97
C MET A 66 -4.76 8.99 6.33
N THR A 67 -4.08 10.03 6.80
CA THR A 67 -2.71 10.36 6.37
C THR A 67 -1.76 9.21 6.67
N VAL A 68 -1.77 8.65 7.88
CA VAL A 68 -0.90 7.52 8.24
C VAL A 68 -1.22 6.29 7.39
N LYS A 69 -2.50 5.99 7.17
CA LYS A 69 -2.94 4.89 6.29
C LYS A 69 -2.44 5.08 4.87
N HIS A 70 -2.55 6.29 4.32
CA HIS A 70 -2.06 6.63 2.99
C HIS A 70 -0.54 6.49 2.89
N LEU A 71 0.23 7.03 3.84
CA LEU A 71 1.70 6.93 3.86
C LEU A 71 2.17 5.46 3.93
N ARG A 72 1.53 4.63 4.76
CA ARG A 72 1.82 3.18 4.80
C ARG A 72 1.50 2.50 3.46
N SER A 73 0.42 2.90 2.81
CA SER A 73 0.07 2.38 1.48
C SER A 73 1.10 2.81 0.44
N LEU A 74 1.54 4.06 0.46
CA LEU A 74 2.54 4.60 -0.45
C LEU A 74 3.89 3.88 -0.26
N GLN A 75 4.31 3.63 0.99
CA GLN A 75 5.54 2.88 1.27
C GLN A 75 5.49 1.45 0.71
N ARG A 76 4.37 0.75 0.85
CA ARG A 76 4.18 -0.59 0.25
C ARG A 76 4.19 -0.53 -1.27
N ALA A 77 3.50 0.45 -1.85
CA ALA A 77 3.46 0.65 -3.30
C ALA A 77 4.85 0.98 -3.86
N GLN A 78 5.62 1.82 -3.17
CA GLN A 78 7.01 2.13 -3.56
C GLN A 78 7.92 0.91 -3.44
N MET A 79 7.79 0.10 -2.38
CA MET A 79 8.56 -1.14 -2.26
C MET A 79 8.22 -2.11 -3.41
N THR A 80 6.94 -2.24 -3.75
CA THR A 80 6.49 -3.05 -4.89
C THR A 80 7.00 -2.48 -6.21
N ALA A 81 6.93 -1.16 -6.39
CA ALA A 81 7.40 -0.48 -7.59
C ALA A 81 8.92 -0.56 -7.74
N ALA A 82 9.70 -0.46 -6.66
CA ALA A 82 11.15 -0.65 -6.68
C ALA A 82 11.56 -2.10 -7.04
N LEU A 83 10.74 -3.09 -6.66
CA LEU A 83 10.88 -4.46 -7.15
C LEU A 83 10.47 -4.59 -8.64
N SER A 84 9.66 -3.66 -9.15
CA SER A 84 9.12 -3.64 -10.51
C SER A 84 9.91 -2.76 -11.49
N THR A 85 10.78 -1.85 -11.04
CA THR A 85 11.57 -0.95 -11.91
C THR A 85 12.57 -1.69 -12.79
N ASP A 86 12.97 -2.89 -12.37
CA ASP A 86 13.49 -3.91 -13.27
C ASP A 86 12.89 -5.25 -12.83
N PRO A 87 11.83 -5.75 -13.48
CA PRO A 87 11.21 -7.02 -13.12
C PRO A 87 12.19 -8.19 -13.26
N THR A 88 13.31 -8.00 -13.97
CA THR A 88 14.38 -8.99 -14.06
C THR A 88 15.24 -9.03 -12.80
N VAL A 89 15.29 -8.00 -11.94
CA VAL A 89 16.10 -8.02 -10.70
C VAL A 89 15.57 -9.06 -9.73
N LEU A 90 14.27 -9.14 -9.51
CA LEU A 90 13.69 -10.18 -8.65
C LEU A 90 13.89 -11.57 -9.28
N GLY A 91 13.78 -11.68 -10.60
CA GLY A 91 14.10 -12.91 -11.35
C GLY A 91 15.55 -13.35 -11.20
N LYS A 92 16.50 -12.41 -11.33
CA LYS A 92 17.95 -12.62 -11.16
C LYS A 92 18.29 -13.00 -9.72
N TYR A 93 17.69 -12.32 -8.75
CA TYR A 93 17.85 -12.65 -7.33
C TYR A 93 17.34 -14.06 -7.02
N ARG A 94 16.16 -14.42 -7.53
CA ARG A 94 15.59 -15.77 -7.39
C ARG A 94 16.48 -16.84 -8.03
N ALA A 95 16.99 -16.58 -9.23
CA ALA A 95 17.92 -17.48 -9.91
C ALA A 95 19.20 -17.68 -9.08
N GLY A 96 19.84 -16.58 -8.64
CA GLY A 96 21.04 -16.64 -7.80
C GLY A 96 20.80 -17.29 -6.43
N PHE A 97 19.65 -17.08 -5.81
CA PHE A 97 19.27 -17.74 -4.56
C PHE A 97 19.09 -19.25 -4.77
N SER A 98 18.46 -19.65 -5.89
CA SER A 98 18.30 -21.06 -6.26
C SER A 98 19.65 -21.72 -6.49
N GLU A 99 20.57 -21.08 -7.23
CA GLU A 99 21.93 -21.59 -7.45
C GLU A 99 22.70 -21.75 -6.13
N CYS A 100 22.64 -20.73 -5.26
CA CYS A 100 23.25 -20.78 -3.93
C CYS A 100 22.69 -21.94 -3.08
N MET A 101 21.36 -22.11 -3.04
CA MET A 101 20.73 -23.20 -2.30
C MET A 101 21.15 -24.58 -2.83
N ASN A 102 21.27 -24.74 -4.15
CA ASN A 102 21.76 -25.97 -4.77
C ASN A 102 23.22 -26.23 -4.38
N GLU A 103 24.09 -25.22 -4.40
CA GLU A 103 25.49 -25.38 -3.99
C GLU A 103 25.63 -25.70 -2.51
N VAL A 104 24.83 -25.06 -1.64
CA VAL A 104 24.76 -25.40 -0.20
C VAL A 104 24.34 -26.86 -0.01
N THR A 105 23.33 -27.31 -0.77
CA THR A 105 22.87 -28.71 -0.73
C THR A 105 23.98 -29.67 -1.17
N ARG A 106 24.69 -29.34 -2.25
CA ARG A 106 25.82 -30.12 -2.77
C ARG A 106 26.96 -30.20 -1.77
N PHE A 107 27.39 -29.06 -1.25
CA PHE A 107 28.45 -28.96 -0.24
C PHE A 107 28.13 -29.77 1.01
N LEU A 108 26.92 -29.64 1.55
CA LEU A 108 26.50 -30.39 2.75
C LEU A 108 26.37 -31.90 2.51
N SER A 109 26.23 -32.33 1.26
CA SER A 109 26.20 -33.75 0.88
C SER A 109 27.60 -34.36 0.85
N THR A 110 28.62 -33.56 0.54
CA THR A 110 30.04 -33.99 0.50
C THR A 110 30.79 -33.73 1.81
N CYS A 111 30.25 -32.90 2.71
CA CYS A 111 30.88 -32.61 4.00
C CYS A 111 30.63 -33.72 5.03
N GLU A 112 31.69 -34.43 5.39
CA GLU A 112 31.73 -35.32 6.53
C GLU A 112 31.80 -34.52 7.85
N GLY A 113 31.08 -34.96 8.88
CA GLY A 113 31.08 -34.32 10.21
C GLY A 113 29.99 -33.28 10.48
N VAL A 114 29.18 -32.90 9.49
CA VAL A 114 28.00 -32.05 9.73
C VAL A 114 26.83 -32.89 10.21
N ASN A 115 26.27 -32.53 11.36
CA ASN A 115 25.10 -33.20 11.94
C ASN A 115 23.90 -33.17 10.97
N THR A 116 23.27 -34.33 10.77
CA THR A 116 22.13 -34.51 9.86
C THR A 116 20.95 -33.60 10.20
N GLU A 117 20.70 -33.33 11.48
CA GLU A 117 19.62 -32.46 11.89
C GLU A 117 19.89 -30.98 11.54
N VAL A 118 21.14 -30.54 11.70
CA VAL A 118 21.55 -29.19 11.28
C VAL A 118 21.41 -29.03 9.77
N ARG A 119 21.82 -30.05 9.00
CA ARG A 119 21.64 -30.09 7.53
C ARG A 119 20.17 -29.92 7.16
N THR A 120 19.26 -30.71 7.76
CA THR A 120 17.83 -30.66 7.47
C THR A 120 17.21 -29.32 7.85
N ARG A 121 17.56 -28.77 9.02
CA ARG A 121 17.06 -27.46 9.47
C ARG A 121 17.50 -26.32 8.55
N LEU A 122 18.77 -26.32 8.12
CA LEU A 122 19.31 -25.31 7.22
C LEU A 122 18.62 -25.37 5.84
N LEU A 123 18.52 -26.55 5.24
CA LEU A 123 17.88 -26.72 3.93
C LEU A 123 16.38 -26.39 4.00
N GLY A 124 15.69 -26.79 5.07
CA GLY A 124 14.29 -26.42 5.31
C GLY A 124 14.10 -24.91 5.46
N HIS A 125 15.03 -24.23 6.14
CA HIS A 125 15.01 -22.77 6.26
C HIS A 125 15.19 -22.08 4.91
N LEU A 126 16.18 -22.51 4.12
CA LEU A 126 16.44 -21.96 2.77
C LEU A 126 15.24 -22.16 1.83
N ALA A 127 14.59 -23.33 1.88
CA ALA A 127 13.38 -23.61 1.12
C ALA A 127 12.21 -22.70 1.53
N SER A 128 12.02 -22.45 2.84
CA SER A 128 11.01 -21.52 3.34
C SER A 128 11.26 -20.08 2.89
N CYS A 129 12.52 -19.64 2.91
CA CYS A 129 12.93 -18.34 2.38
C CYS A 129 12.61 -18.22 0.88
N MET A 130 12.88 -19.26 0.09
CA MET A 130 12.55 -19.28 -1.35
C MET A 130 11.05 -19.15 -1.61
N THR A 131 10.20 -19.80 -0.80
CA THR A 131 8.74 -19.65 -0.89
C THR A 131 8.29 -18.21 -0.57
N GLN A 132 8.91 -17.56 0.42
CA GLN A 132 8.61 -16.16 0.74
C GLN A 132 9.05 -15.19 -0.37
N ILE A 133 10.23 -15.42 -0.96
CA ILE A 133 10.72 -14.65 -2.12
C ILE A 133 9.74 -14.78 -3.30
N ASN A 134 9.18 -15.97 -3.53
CA ASN A 134 8.17 -16.19 -4.56
C ASN A 134 6.83 -15.51 -4.23
N ALA A 135 6.45 -15.47 -2.95
CA ALA A 135 5.19 -14.86 -2.49
C ALA A 135 5.20 -13.33 -2.59
N MET A 136 6.38 -12.68 -2.62
CA MET A 136 6.49 -11.24 -2.85
C MET A 136 6.03 -10.80 -4.26
N ASN A 137 5.73 -11.73 -5.18
CA ASN A 137 5.37 -11.45 -6.57
C ASN A 137 3.86 -11.35 -6.88
N TYR A 138 2.93 -11.48 -5.92
CA TYR A 138 1.48 -11.28 -6.21
C TYR A 138 0.71 -10.63 -5.03
N PRO A 139 -0.29 -9.75 -5.27
CA PRO A 139 -1.05 -9.64 -6.52
C PRO A 139 -1.03 -8.27 -7.21
N VAL A 140 -0.64 -8.25 -8.49
CA VAL A 140 -1.25 -7.35 -9.46
C VAL A 140 -2.66 -7.92 -9.71
N GLN A 141 -3.70 -7.15 -9.42
CA GLN A 141 -5.05 -7.51 -9.85
C GLN A 141 -5.08 -7.53 -11.39
N PRO A 142 -5.68 -8.54 -12.03
CA PRO A 142 -5.94 -8.48 -13.47
C PRO A 142 -6.73 -7.21 -13.78
N PRO A 143 -6.42 -6.48 -14.87
CA PRO A 143 -7.27 -5.38 -15.33
C PRO A 143 -8.69 -5.91 -15.52
N LEU A 144 -9.65 -5.32 -14.82
CA LEU A 144 -11.07 -5.55 -15.08
C LEU A 144 -11.32 -5.29 -16.58
N PRO A 145 -12.04 -6.17 -17.29
CA PRO A 145 -12.39 -5.92 -18.68
C PRO A 145 -13.20 -4.62 -18.76
N PRO A 146 -12.97 -3.76 -19.78
CA PRO A 146 -13.71 -2.52 -19.93
C PRO A 146 -15.20 -2.84 -20.11
N ALA A 147 -16.02 -2.32 -19.20
CA ALA A 147 -17.46 -2.35 -19.31
C ALA A 147 -17.90 -1.53 -20.53
N GLY A 148 -18.62 -2.18 -21.45
CA GLY A 148 -19.54 -1.55 -22.37
C GLY A 148 -18.93 -0.94 -23.65
N ALA A 149 -18.83 -1.75 -24.70
CA ALA A 149 -19.06 -1.26 -26.06
C ALA A 149 -20.50 -1.60 -26.46
N PRO A 150 -21.27 -0.68 -27.06
CA PRO A 150 -22.66 -0.90 -27.40
C PRO A 150 -22.76 -1.87 -28.57
N HIS A 151 -23.65 -2.85 -28.44
CA HIS A 151 -23.98 -3.79 -29.49
C HIS A 151 -24.54 -3.02 -30.70
N ALA A 152 -23.86 -3.09 -31.83
CA ALA A 152 -24.33 -2.56 -33.10
C ALA A 152 -25.64 -3.27 -33.49
N SER A 153 -26.73 -2.51 -33.62
CA SER A 153 -27.94 -3.00 -34.29
C SER A 153 -27.69 -3.02 -35.79
N HIS A 154 -27.43 -4.20 -36.34
CA HIS A 154 -27.46 -4.42 -37.78
C HIS A 154 -28.80 -5.04 -38.15
N ALA A 155 -29.57 -4.30 -38.95
CA ALA A 155 -30.73 -4.78 -39.66
C ALA A 155 -30.34 -5.90 -40.64
N GLY A 156 -31.20 -6.90 -40.83
CA GLY A 156 -30.98 -7.90 -41.88
C GLY A 156 -31.89 -9.11 -41.84
N GLY A 157 -33.02 -9.01 -42.55
CA GLY A 157 -33.57 -10.03 -43.46
C GLY A 157 -33.64 -11.51 -43.04
N GLN A 158 -34.88 -12.00 -42.92
CA GLN A 158 -35.23 -13.42 -43.15
C GLN A 158 -34.72 -13.89 -44.54
N PRO A 159 -34.48 -15.21 -44.72
CA PRO A 159 -35.57 -16.05 -45.23
C PRO A 159 -35.69 -17.44 -44.57
N ALA A 160 -36.94 -17.91 -44.53
CA ALA A 160 -37.32 -19.32 -44.40
C ALA A 160 -36.61 -20.16 -45.49
N GLY A 161 -36.10 -21.36 -45.25
CA GLY A 161 -36.71 -22.47 -44.52
C GLY A 161 -37.11 -23.54 -45.54
N ALA A 162 -36.18 -24.43 -45.91
CA ALA A 162 -36.46 -25.60 -46.74
C ALA A 162 -35.69 -26.82 -46.23
N HIS A 163 -36.46 -27.74 -45.65
CA HIS A 163 -36.29 -29.20 -45.62
C HIS A 163 -34.88 -29.82 -45.62
N VAL A 164 -34.54 -30.51 -44.52
CA VAL A 164 -34.28 -31.96 -44.60
C VAL A 164 -34.61 -32.65 -43.28
N ARG A 165 -35.33 -33.76 -43.40
CA ARG A 165 -35.75 -34.66 -42.32
C ARG A 165 -34.55 -35.43 -41.77
N ARG A 166 -34.50 -35.65 -40.46
CA ARG A 166 -33.90 -36.86 -39.90
C ARG A 166 -34.64 -37.28 -38.63
N ALA A 167 -35.12 -38.52 -38.69
CA ALA A 167 -35.90 -39.20 -37.66
C ALA A 167 -35.00 -39.95 -36.67
N ALA A 168 -35.65 -40.40 -35.59
CA ALA A 168 -35.22 -41.31 -34.52
C ALA A 168 -34.31 -40.66 -33.46
N GLY A 169 -34.71 -40.49 -32.20
CA GLY A 169 -35.66 -41.27 -31.40
C GLY A 169 -34.88 -42.14 -30.43
N GLY A 170 -34.58 -41.59 -29.25
CA GLY A 170 -34.02 -42.32 -28.11
C GLY A 170 -34.45 -41.62 -26.81
N PRO A 171 -35.04 -42.32 -25.83
CA PRO A 171 -35.56 -41.71 -24.61
C PRO A 171 -34.43 -41.39 -23.61
N PRO A 172 -34.60 -40.40 -22.73
CA PRO A 172 -33.65 -40.15 -21.64
C PRO A 172 -33.84 -41.17 -20.50
N PRO A 173 -32.76 -41.60 -19.81
CA PRO A 173 -32.87 -42.47 -18.65
C PRO A 173 -33.33 -41.68 -17.41
N PRO A 174 -34.10 -42.32 -16.50
CA PRO A 174 -34.29 -41.81 -15.15
C PRO A 174 -33.03 -42.13 -14.33
N TRP A 175 -32.46 -41.17 -13.60
CA TRP A 175 -32.32 -41.04 -12.13
C TRP A 175 -31.53 -39.75 -11.87
#